data_AF-A0A1Z5T930-F1
#
_entry.id   AF-A0A1Z5T930-F1
#
_cell.length_a   1.000
_cell.length_b   1.000
_cell.length_c   1.000
_cell.angle_alpha   90.00
_cell.angle_beta   90.00
_cell.angle_gamma   90.00
#
_symmetry.space_group_name_H-M   'P 1'
#
loop_
_entity.id
_entity.type
_entity.pdbx_description
1 polymer ?
#
loop_
_entity_poly.entity_id
_entity_poly.type
_entity_poly.pdbx_seq_one_letter_code
_entity_poly.pdbx_strand_id
1 'polypeptide(L)'
;MQNGHSNGASQGQDETLGGRGAGDLAEVPMSVPVSTALSSSNPAIVPTCAKDIARLGETFSSTDNATRQELLRRSRELVLALETPRETMIRHCWAEPAAYMAITFGVNQGLFDTMVANGDCPSKVSELAASLGVESSLLGK
;
A
#
# COMPACT_ATOMS: atom_id res chain seq x y z
N MET A 1 -21.90 72.49 37.39
CA MET A 1 -21.33 72.55 36.03
C MET A 1 -20.58 71.26 35.79
N GLN A 2 -20.89 70.57 34.70
CA GLN A 2 -20.44 69.21 34.37
C GLN A 2 -19.77 69.21 32.96
N ASN A 3 -18.69 68.44 32.84
CA ASN A 3 -18.03 67.82 31.67
C ASN A 3 -17.23 68.63 30.62
N GLY A 4 -16.11 68.01 30.19
CA GLY A 4 -15.45 68.18 28.88
C GLY A 4 -13.96 67.73 28.83
N HIS A 5 -13.65 66.67 28.05
CA HIS A 5 -12.34 65.97 27.88
C HIS A 5 -11.38 66.61 26.85
N SER A 6 -10.08 66.22 26.82
CA SER A 6 -9.20 66.10 25.61
C SER A 6 -7.77 65.55 25.87
N ASN A 7 -7.23 64.84 24.86
CA ASN A 7 -6.03 63.95 24.76
C ASN A 7 -4.66 64.62 24.47
N GLY A 8 -3.56 63.84 24.59
CA GLY A 8 -2.36 63.95 23.71
C GLY A 8 -1.07 63.26 24.22
N ALA A 9 -0.50 62.31 23.46
CA ALA A 9 0.85 61.74 23.66
C ALA A 9 1.56 61.53 22.31
N SER A 10 2.83 61.93 22.18
CA SER A 10 3.65 61.86 20.95
C SER A 10 4.86 60.93 21.07
N GLN A 11 5.29 60.40 19.91
CA GLN A 11 6.39 59.47 19.65
C GLN A 11 7.80 60.08 19.76
N GLY A 12 8.81 59.22 19.94
CA GLY A 12 10.23 59.44 19.59
C GLY A 12 10.81 58.20 18.89
N GLN A 13 11.62 58.41 17.85
CA GLN A 13 12.35 57.42 17.04
C GLN A 13 13.81 57.30 17.52
N ASP A 14 14.45 56.14 17.37
CA ASP A 14 15.91 55.99 17.28
C ASP A 14 16.32 54.70 16.52
N GLU A 15 17.57 54.69 16.03
CA GLU A 15 18.12 54.08 14.81
C GLU A 15 18.54 52.59 14.85
N THR A 16 18.87 52.08 13.65
CA THR A 16 19.33 50.74 13.24
C THR A 16 20.69 50.29 13.79
N LEU A 17 20.93 48.96 13.92
CA LEU A 17 22.12 48.21 13.44
C LEU A 17 21.92 46.68 13.63
N GLY A 18 22.35 45.87 12.66
CA GLY A 18 21.81 44.54 12.38
C GLY A 18 22.49 43.28 12.96
N GLY A 19 21.73 42.18 12.86
CA GLY A 19 22.14 40.89 12.28
C GLY A 19 23.04 39.93 13.08
N ARG A 20 22.48 38.79 13.51
CA ARG A 20 22.97 37.43 13.15
C ARG A 20 22.07 36.29 13.69
N GLY A 21 21.34 35.68 12.75
CA GLY A 21 21.10 34.23 12.62
C GLY A 21 20.58 33.43 13.82
N ALA A 22 19.26 33.43 14.02
CA ALA A 22 18.56 32.21 14.42
C ALA A 22 17.83 31.72 13.17
N GLY A 23 18.28 30.59 12.61
CA GLY A 23 17.67 29.99 11.43
C GLY A 23 16.19 29.76 11.68
N ASP A 24 15.37 30.42 10.86
CA ASP A 24 13.95 30.16 10.73
C ASP A 24 13.81 28.70 10.27
N LEU A 25 13.62 27.78 11.21
CA LEU A 25 13.07 26.46 10.92
C LEU A 25 11.60 26.70 10.60
N ALA A 26 11.36 27.28 9.42
CA ALA A 26 10.05 27.34 8.84
C ALA A 26 9.53 25.89 8.85
N GLU A 27 8.50 25.64 9.66
CA GLU A 27 7.75 24.40 9.58
C GLU A 27 7.28 24.28 8.14
N VAL A 28 7.96 23.45 7.35
CA VAL A 28 7.48 23.09 6.03
C VAL A 28 6.14 22.38 6.28
N PRO A 29 4.99 22.92 5.82
CA PRO A 29 3.74 22.22 5.99
C PRO A 29 3.83 20.91 5.20
N MET A 30 4.09 19.81 5.91
CA MET A 30 4.20 18.45 5.38
C MET A 30 2.81 17.89 5.04
N SER A 31 2.02 18.65 4.29
CA SER A 31 0.71 18.22 3.84
C SER A 31 0.81 17.80 2.38
N VAL A 32 0.97 16.50 2.16
CA VAL A 32 0.76 15.90 0.84
C VAL A 32 -0.74 15.90 0.54
N PRO A 33 -1.17 16.35 -0.65
CA PRO A 33 -2.58 16.31 -1.01
C PRO A 33 -3.14 14.88 -0.96
N VAL A 34 -4.37 14.70 -0.44
CA VAL A 34 -5.03 13.38 -0.40
C VAL A 34 -5.16 12.76 -1.79
N SER A 35 -5.29 13.58 -2.83
CA SER A 35 -5.34 13.14 -4.23
C SER A 35 -4.08 12.36 -4.64
N THR A 36 -2.92 12.66 -4.06
CA THR A 36 -1.68 11.91 -4.30
C THR A 36 -1.82 10.44 -3.89
N ALA A 37 -2.50 10.17 -2.78
CA ALA A 37 -2.72 8.80 -2.30
C ALA A 37 -3.80 8.03 -3.09
N LEU A 38 -4.56 8.72 -3.94
CA LEU A 38 -5.70 8.19 -4.70
C LEU A 38 -5.48 8.20 -6.21
N SER A 39 -4.34 8.69 -6.68
CA SER A 39 -3.97 8.69 -8.10
C SER A 39 -3.07 7.50 -8.41
N SER A 40 -3.16 6.98 -9.64
CA SER A 40 -2.28 5.89 -10.11
C SER A 40 -0.81 6.27 -9.96
N SER A 41 0.02 5.33 -9.51
CA SER A 41 1.42 5.62 -9.17
C SER A 41 2.29 5.95 -10.38
N ASN A 42 2.03 5.37 -11.56
CA ASN A 42 2.79 5.67 -12.78
C ASN A 42 1.97 5.45 -14.07
N PRO A 43 1.03 6.35 -14.42
CA PRO A 43 0.17 6.16 -15.58
C PRO A 43 0.95 6.18 -16.92
N ALA A 44 2.15 6.78 -16.96
CA ALA A 44 2.93 6.94 -18.19
C ALA A 44 3.41 5.61 -18.78
N ILE A 45 3.67 4.59 -17.94
CA ILE A 45 4.19 3.29 -18.40
C ILE A 45 3.09 2.29 -18.76
N VAL A 46 1.82 2.58 -18.44
CA VAL A 46 0.68 1.69 -18.64
C VAL A 46 0.54 1.22 -20.10
N PRO A 47 0.57 2.11 -21.12
CA PRO A 47 0.43 1.67 -22.51
C PRO A 47 1.56 0.74 -22.96
N THR A 48 2.79 1.01 -22.51
CA THR A 48 3.95 0.19 -22.85
C THR A 48 3.87 -1.18 -22.19
N CYS A 49 3.50 -1.24 -20.89
CA CYS A 49 3.34 -2.52 -20.19
C CYS A 49 2.25 -3.37 -20.83
N ALA A 50 1.10 -2.78 -21.17
CA ALA A 50 -0.01 -3.49 -21.83
C ALA A 50 0.41 -4.07 -23.19
N LYS A 51 1.12 -3.29 -24.02
CA LYS A 51 1.64 -3.76 -25.32
C LYS A 51 2.65 -4.90 -25.16
N ASP A 52 3.55 -4.80 -24.19
CA ASP A 52 4.54 -5.85 -23.94
C ASP A 52 3.88 -7.14 -23.45
N ILE A 53 2.89 -7.06 -22.56
CA ILE A 53 2.14 -8.23 -22.08
C ILE A 53 1.45 -8.93 -23.25
N ALA A 54 0.78 -8.17 -24.14
CA ALA A 54 0.13 -8.74 -25.33
C ALA A 54 1.15 -9.46 -26.23
N ARG A 55 2.25 -8.79 -26.58
CA ARG A 55 3.33 -9.34 -27.42
C ARG A 55 3.97 -10.59 -26.81
N LEU A 56 4.24 -10.58 -25.50
CA LEU A 56 4.81 -11.73 -24.79
C LEU A 56 3.79 -12.88 -24.70
N GLY A 57 2.50 -12.57 -24.59
CA GLY A 57 1.42 -13.55 -24.60
C GLY A 57 1.28 -14.30 -25.93
N GLU A 58 1.51 -13.64 -27.07
CA GLU A 58 1.47 -14.27 -28.40
C GLU A 58 2.54 -15.34 -28.60
N THR A 59 3.67 -15.21 -27.91
CA THR A 59 4.83 -16.10 -28.03
C THR A 59 4.99 -17.02 -26.81
N PHE A 60 4.02 -16.98 -25.88
CA PHE A 60 4.10 -17.71 -24.63
C PHE A 60 4.11 -19.23 -24.84
N SER A 61 5.07 -19.90 -24.20
CA SER A 61 5.14 -21.35 -24.07
C SER A 61 5.36 -21.72 -22.62
N SER A 62 4.68 -22.77 -22.14
CA SER A 62 4.85 -23.27 -20.76
C SER A 62 6.25 -23.81 -20.48
N THR A 63 7.03 -24.13 -21.52
CA THR A 63 8.42 -24.61 -21.42
C THR A 63 9.46 -23.50 -21.50
N ASP A 64 9.09 -22.30 -21.94
CA ASP A 64 9.99 -21.14 -22.01
C ASP A 64 9.92 -20.30 -20.73
N ASN A 65 10.82 -20.60 -19.80
CA ASN A 65 10.91 -19.88 -18.54
C ASN A 65 11.30 -18.40 -18.70
N ALA A 66 12.08 -18.04 -19.72
CA ALA A 66 12.51 -16.66 -19.90
C ALA A 66 11.32 -15.77 -20.27
N THR A 67 10.54 -16.18 -21.28
CA THR A 67 9.32 -15.48 -21.68
C THR A 67 8.30 -15.45 -20.54
N ARG A 68 8.13 -16.56 -19.80
CA ARG A 68 7.24 -16.58 -18.62
C ARG A 68 7.67 -15.57 -17.55
N GLN A 69 8.96 -15.48 -17.21
CA GLN A 69 9.44 -14.52 -16.21
C GLN A 69 9.27 -13.08 -16.66
N GLU A 70 9.57 -12.80 -17.92
CA GLU A 70 9.43 -11.47 -18.48
C GLU A 70 7.95 -11.03 -18.52
N LEU A 71 7.04 -11.93 -18.92
CA LEU A 71 5.60 -11.70 -18.87
C LEU A 71 5.12 -11.40 -17.44
N LEU A 72 5.60 -12.16 -16.46
CA LEU A 72 5.30 -11.95 -15.04
C LEU A 72 5.82 -10.59 -14.56
N ARG A 73 7.04 -10.21 -14.95
CA ARG A 73 7.63 -8.91 -14.61
C ARG A 73 6.80 -7.76 -15.15
N ARG A 74 6.47 -7.77 -16.45
CA ARG A 74 5.65 -6.71 -17.09
C ARG A 74 4.24 -6.64 -16.50
N SER A 75 3.66 -7.78 -16.15
CA SER A 75 2.36 -7.84 -15.48
C SER A 75 2.39 -7.19 -14.10
N ARG A 76 3.42 -7.47 -13.29
CA ARG A 76 3.62 -6.82 -11.98
C ARG A 76 3.87 -5.32 -12.12
N GLU A 77 4.65 -4.90 -13.11
CA GLU A 77 4.88 -3.48 -13.39
C GLU A 77 3.60 -2.76 -13.79
N LEU A 78 2.74 -3.40 -14.59
CA LEU A 78 1.43 -2.85 -14.93
C LEU A 78 0.55 -2.67 -13.68
N VAL A 79 0.49 -3.67 -12.79
CA VAL A 79 -0.25 -3.57 -11.53
C VAL A 79 0.26 -2.40 -10.70
N LEU A 80 1.57 -2.30 -10.48
CA LEU A 80 2.17 -1.21 -9.71
C LEU A 80 1.96 0.17 -10.34
N ALA A 81 1.92 0.25 -11.67
CA ALA A 81 1.64 1.49 -12.39
C ALA A 81 0.20 1.99 -12.17
N LEU A 82 -0.75 1.05 -12.13
CA LEU A 82 -2.18 1.31 -11.99
C LEU A 82 -2.59 1.53 -10.53
N GLU A 83 -2.00 0.80 -9.59
CA GLU A 83 -2.29 0.93 -8.17
C GLU A 83 -2.04 2.36 -7.69
N THR A 84 -2.95 2.82 -6.84
CA THR A 84 -2.76 4.01 -6.03
C THR A 84 -1.85 3.71 -4.85
N PRO A 85 -1.15 4.71 -4.28
CA PRO A 85 -0.36 4.51 -3.06
C PRO A 85 -1.17 3.91 -1.90
N ARG A 86 -2.47 4.26 -1.79
CA ARG A 86 -3.35 3.68 -0.78
C ARG A 86 -3.59 2.20 -1.00
N GLU A 87 -3.84 1.76 -2.23
CA GLU A 87 -4.05 0.35 -2.55
C GLU A 87 -2.77 -0.47 -2.33
N THR A 88 -1.62 0.06 -2.76
CA THR A 88 -0.31 -0.54 -2.47
C THR A 88 -0.08 -0.70 -0.96
N MET A 89 -0.43 0.30 -0.16
CA MET A 89 -0.34 0.23 1.30
C MET A 89 -1.26 -0.85 1.88
N ILE A 90 -2.53 -0.92 1.46
CA ILE A 90 -3.49 -1.95 1.90
C ILE A 90 -2.95 -3.35 1.59
N ARG A 91 -2.39 -3.54 0.39
CA ARG A 91 -1.83 -4.82 -0.04
C ARG A 91 -0.66 -5.25 0.83
N HIS A 92 0.33 -4.38 1.06
CA HIS A 92 1.53 -4.71 1.84
C HIS A 92 1.31 -4.75 3.36
N CYS A 93 0.42 -3.93 3.90
CA CYS A 93 0.20 -3.85 5.35
C CYS A 93 -0.84 -4.86 5.86
N TRP A 94 -1.80 -5.26 5.03
CA TRP A 94 -2.90 -6.13 5.44
C TRP A 94 -2.98 -7.41 4.62
N ALA A 95 -3.13 -7.32 3.29
CA ALA A 95 -3.45 -8.48 2.49
C ALA A 95 -2.31 -9.52 2.44
N GLU A 96 -1.11 -9.10 2.05
CA GLU A 96 0.04 -9.99 1.91
C GLU A 96 0.49 -10.62 3.24
N PRO A 97 0.61 -9.87 4.37
CA PRO A 97 0.94 -10.47 5.65
C PRO A 97 -0.14 -11.45 6.14
N ALA A 98 -1.42 -11.12 5.98
CA ALA A 98 -2.51 -12.01 6.39
C ALA A 98 -2.50 -13.31 5.58
N ALA A 99 -2.32 -13.23 4.26
CA ALA A 99 -2.19 -14.41 3.41
C ALA A 99 -0.97 -15.25 3.79
N TYR A 100 0.18 -14.61 4.05
CA TYR A 100 1.38 -15.31 4.49
C TYR A 100 1.17 -16.06 5.81
N MET A 101 0.51 -15.43 6.78
CA MET A 101 0.18 -16.07 8.05
C MET A 101 -0.80 -17.24 7.86
N ALA A 102 -1.83 -17.09 7.03
CA ALA A 102 -2.80 -18.16 6.74
C ALA A 102 -2.12 -19.37 6.08
N ILE A 103 -1.25 -19.14 5.11
CA ILE A 103 -0.47 -20.20 4.45
C ILE A 103 0.46 -20.88 5.45
N THR A 104 1.19 -20.09 6.26
CA THR A 104 2.11 -20.62 7.28
C THR A 104 1.36 -21.46 8.31
N PHE A 105 0.18 -21.01 8.74
CA PHE A 105 -0.69 -21.79 9.61
C PHE A 105 -1.10 -23.10 8.95
N GLY A 106 -1.58 -23.07 7.70
CA GLY A 106 -1.96 -24.27 6.96
C GLY A 106 -0.82 -25.28 6.82
N VAL A 107 0.41 -24.82 6.55
CA VAL A 107 1.61 -25.68 6.50
C VAL A 107 1.89 -26.28 7.88
N ASN A 108 1.94 -25.45 8.93
CA ASN A 108 2.29 -25.91 10.27
C ASN A 108 1.28 -26.89 10.89
N GLN A 109 0.00 -26.77 10.52
CA GLN A 109 -1.04 -27.70 10.97
C GLN A 109 -1.10 -28.99 10.13
N GLY A 110 -0.42 -29.07 8.99
CA GLY A 110 -0.57 -30.20 8.06
C GLY A 110 -1.90 -30.18 7.30
N LEU A 111 -2.51 -29.00 7.12
CA LEU A 111 -3.79 -28.82 6.42
C LEU A 111 -3.71 -29.37 4.99
N PHE A 112 -2.66 -29.02 4.26
CA PHE A 112 -2.50 -29.44 2.86
C PHE A 112 -2.33 -30.95 2.73
N ASP A 113 -1.62 -31.60 3.64
CA ASP A 113 -1.46 -33.06 3.66
C ASP A 113 -2.80 -33.75 3.94
N THR A 114 -3.60 -33.21 4.85
CA THR A 114 -4.94 -33.72 5.17
C THR A 114 -5.90 -33.54 3.97
N MET A 115 -5.82 -32.41 3.27
CA MET A 115 -6.60 -32.18 2.05
C MET A 115 -6.23 -33.18 0.95
N VAL A 116 -4.94 -33.47 0.75
CA VAL A 116 -4.47 -34.48 -0.22
C VAL A 116 -4.94 -35.88 0.19
N ALA A 117 -4.90 -36.23 1.48
CA ALA A 117 -5.35 -37.52 1.98
C ALA A 117 -6.86 -37.76 1.77
N ASN A 118 -7.66 -36.69 1.75
CA ASN A 118 -9.09 -36.73 1.45
C ASN A 118 -9.39 -36.87 -0.07
N GLY A 119 -8.35 -36.87 -0.91
CA GLY A 119 -8.45 -36.96 -2.37
C GLY A 119 -8.81 -35.63 -3.04
N ASP A 120 -8.92 -35.65 -4.37
CA ASP A 120 -9.25 -34.48 -5.21
C ASP A 120 -10.74 -34.06 -5.12
N CYS A 121 -11.31 -34.06 -3.92
CA CYS A 121 -12.69 -33.66 -3.68
C CYS A 121 -12.78 -32.47 -2.71
N PRO A 122 -13.78 -31.59 -2.85
CA PRO A 122 -14.01 -30.52 -1.90
C PRO A 122 -14.20 -31.07 -0.48
N SER A 123 -13.37 -30.63 0.46
CA SER A 123 -13.45 -31.02 1.88
C SER A 123 -14.25 -29.99 2.68
N LYS A 124 -15.10 -30.43 3.62
CA LYS A 124 -15.80 -29.48 4.51
C LYS A 124 -14.85 -28.96 5.58
N VAL A 125 -14.94 -27.67 5.90
CA VAL A 125 -14.13 -27.04 6.97
C VAL A 125 -14.29 -27.77 8.30
N SER A 126 -15.51 -28.21 8.66
CA SER A 126 -15.76 -28.95 9.90
C SER A 126 -15.04 -30.30 9.97
N GLU A 127 -14.91 -30.99 8.83
CA GLU A 127 -14.25 -32.29 8.73
C GLU A 127 -12.72 -32.12 8.82
N LEU A 128 -12.17 -31.13 8.10
CA LEU A 128 -10.75 -30.78 8.17
C LEU A 128 -10.37 -30.31 9.57
N ALA A 129 -11.15 -29.41 10.17
CA ALA A 129 -10.91 -28.88 11.50
C ALA A 129 -10.90 -29.99 12.57
N ALA A 130 -11.86 -30.93 12.49
CA ALA A 130 -11.89 -32.09 13.37
C ALA A 130 -10.66 -32.99 13.19
N SER A 131 -10.22 -33.22 11.96
CA SER A 131 -9.01 -34.01 11.67
C SER A 131 -7.73 -33.35 12.18
N LEU A 132 -7.66 -32.03 12.13
CA LEU A 132 -6.49 -31.23 12.51
C LEU A 132 -6.46 -30.86 14.01
N GLY A 133 -7.56 -31.10 14.74
CA GLY A 133 -7.70 -30.65 16.13
C GLY A 133 -7.77 -29.12 16.26
N VAL A 134 -8.22 -28.43 15.20
CA VAL A 134 -8.37 -26.97 15.14
C VAL A 134 -9.84 -26.61 15.28
N GLU A 135 -10.13 -25.43 15.83
CA GLU A 135 -11.51 -24.93 15.91
C GLU A 135 -12.03 -24.58 14.49
N SER A 136 -13.26 -25.00 14.17
CA SER A 136 -13.81 -24.90 12.81
C SER A 136 -14.02 -23.47 12.35
N SER A 137 -14.42 -22.56 13.25
CA SER A 137 -14.57 -21.14 12.93
C SER A 137 -13.23 -20.47 12.67
N LEU A 138 -12.13 -20.89 13.32
CA LEU A 138 -10.78 -20.41 13.04
C LEU A 138 -10.30 -20.86 11.67
N LEU A 139 -10.52 -22.13 11.30
CA LEU A 139 -10.10 -22.67 10.00
C LEU A 139 -10.90 -22.09 8.83
N GLY A 140 -12.16 -21.68 9.06
CA GLY A 140 -13.05 -21.17 8.02
C GLY A 140 -12.98 -19.66 7.75
N LYS A 141 -11.99 -18.95 8.30
CA LYS A 141 -11.80 -17.49 8.15
C LYS A 141 -10.65 -17.18 7.22
#